data_AF-A0A523N7P9-F1
#
_entry.id   AF-A0A523N7P9-F1
#
_cell.length_a   1.000
_cell.length_b   1.000
_cell.length_c   1.000
_cell.angle_alpha   90.00
_cell.angle_beta   90.00
_cell.angle_gamma   90.00
#
_symmetry.space_group_name_H-M   'P 1'
#
loop_
_entity.id
_entity.type
_entity.pdbx_description
1 polymer ?
#
loop_
_entity_poly.entity_id
_entity_poly.type
_entity_poly.pdbx_seq_one_letter_code
_entity_poly.pdbx_strand_id
1 'polypeptide(L)'
;DEFADYETWDAGNLDLSVAKDDDMLQYEYARTALQTGLQLEQSLGVNPYKFGMIGSTDSHTGLATAEEENFFGKHAGTEPSAVRYKHPMAQIGDMRIESWSMVASGYAGVWATENTRRALFDAMRRKETYATTGPRMLVRFFGGWEFTTADASGRLPANAGYSKGVPMGGDLPPAPSSGAAPTFLVAALKDPLSGNLDRIQIVKGWVDGSGDRQEKVYDVVWSGDRQPGSDGKLPPVGNTVDVANATWTNTIGSAELITVWTDPDFDATVPAVYYVRVLEIPTPRWTAYEAERFDVTLPAEVEMTTQERAYTSPIWYTP
;
A
#
# COMPACT_ATOMS: atom_id res chain seq x y z
N ASP A 1 -8.74 10.78 -3.64
CA ASP A 1 -7.45 10.08 -3.69
C ASP A 1 -7.38 9.31 -4.98
N GLU A 2 -6.54 9.74 -5.92
CA GLU A 2 -6.39 9.16 -7.26
C GLU A 2 -5.69 7.80 -7.28
N PHE A 3 -5.06 7.37 -6.18
CA PHE A 3 -4.40 6.07 -6.07
C PHE A 3 -5.17 5.10 -5.17
N ALA A 4 -6.40 5.43 -4.79
CA ALA A 4 -7.24 4.57 -3.94
C ALA A 4 -7.84 3.40 -4.73
N ASP A 5 -8.17 3.66 -5.99
CA ASP A 5 -8.70 2.66 -6.92
C ASP A 5 -7.52 1.88 -7.54
N TYR A 6 -7.22 0.72 -6.97
CA TYR A 6 -6.17 -0.17 -7.43
C TYR A 6 -6.63 -1.61 -7.29
N GLU A 7 -6.75 -2.27 -8.45
CA GLU A 7 -7.08 -3.68 -8.54
C GLU A 7 -8.33 -4.02 -7.70
N THR A 8 -9.39 -3.24 -7.86
CA THR A 8 -10.65 -3.34 -7.10
C THR A 8 -11.52 -4.50 -7.58
N TRP A 9 -12.20 -5.16 -6.63
CA TRP A 9 -13.03 -6.35 -6.85
C TRP A 9 -14.41 -6.16 -6.20
N ASP A 10 -15.22 -5.30 -6.81
CA ASP A 10 -16.48 -4.79 -6.26
C ASP A 10 -17.73 -5.28 -7.01
N ALA A 11 -17.60 -6.13 -8.03
CA ALA A 11 -18.76 -6.59 -8.82
C ALA A 11 -19.75 -7.48 -8.04
N GLY A 12 -19.25 -8.29 -7.10
CA GLY A 12 -20.05 -9.29 -6.40
C GLY A 12 -19.23 -10.10 -5.39
N ASN A 13 -19.88 -11.07 -4.76
CA ASN A 13 -19.17 -12.11 -4.00
C ASN A 13 -18.33 -13.01 -4.93
N LEU A 14 -17.52 -13.90 -4.36
CA LEU A 14 -16.53 -14.70 -5.10
C LEU A 14 -17.10 -15.44 -6.32
N ASP A 15 -18.29 -16.03 -6.17
CA ASP A 15 -18.94 -16.78 -7.24
C ASP A 15 -19.88 -15.91 -8.08
N LEU A 16 -20.03 -14.62 -7.81
CA LEU A 16 -21.01 -13.72 -8.43
C LEU A 16 -22.47 -14.19 -8.25
N SER A 17 -22.79 -14.97 -7.21
CA SER A 17 -24.18 -15.29 -6.89
C SER A 17 -24.95 -14.10 -6.30
N VAL A 18 -24.23 -13.11 -5.76
CA VAL A 18 -24.80 -11.89 -5.18
C VAL A 18 -23.94 -10.70 -5.64
N ALA A 19 -24.56 -9.75 -6.33
CA ALA A 19 -23.92 -8.48 -6.67
C ALA A 19 -23.72 -7.64 -5.39
N LYS A 20 -22.65 -6.85 -5.35
CA LYS A 20 -22.43 -5.91 -4.24
C LYS A 20 -23.18 -4.62 -4.49
N ASP A 21 -23.70 -4.06 -3.41
CA ASP A 21 -24.24 -2.71 -3.37
C ASP A 21 -23.21 -1.76 -2.72
N ASP A 22 -23.27 -0.46 -3.06
CA ASP A 22 -22.30 0.55 -2.60
C ASP A 22 -22.18 0.62 -1.06
N ASP A 23 -23.25 0.31 -0.33
CA ASP A 23 -23.28 0.35 1.13
C ASP A 23 -22.43 -0.74 1.78
N MET A 24 -22.17 -1.84 1.07
CA MET A 24 -21.33 -2.95 1.51
C MET A 24 -19.84 -2.59 1.45
N LEU A 25 -19.43 -1.86 0.42
CA LEU A 25 -18.03 -1.61 0.07
C LEU A 25 -17.24 -0.93 1.20
N GLN A 26 -17.89 -0.05 1.97
CA GLN A 26 -17.25 0.64 3.09
C GLN A 26 -16.70 -0.31 4.17
N TYR A 27 -17.18 -1.55 4.23
CA TYR A 27 -16.74 -2.55 5.21
C TYR A 27 -15.68 -3.52 4.67
N GLU A 28 -15.28 -3.37 3.41
CA GLU A 28 -14.38 -4.29 2.72
C GLU A 28 -12.97 -3.75 2.55
N TYR A 29 -12.75 -2.45 2.82
CA TYR A 29 -11.45 -1.80 2.63
C TYR A 29 -10.76 -1.49 3.95
N ALA A 30 -9.46 -1.82 4.01
CA ALA A 30 -8.63 -1.62 5.20
C ALA A 30 -8.63 -0.17 5.69
N ARG A 31 -8.53 0.83 4.79
CA ARG A 31 -8.54 2.26 5.16
C ARG A 31 -9.79 2.61 5.96
N THR A 32 -10.96 2.25 5.46
CA THR A 32 -12.23 2.55 6.11
C THR A 32 -12.38 1.76 7.42
N ALA A 33 -11.86 0.54 7.48
CA ALA A 33 -11.80 -0.24 8.73
C ALA A 33 -10.95 0.46 9.81
N LEU A 34 -9.83 1.10 9.45
CA LEU A 34 -9.02 1.87 10.41
C LEU A 34 -9.80 3.04 11.02
N GLN A 35 -10.52 3.82 10.20
CA GLN A 35 -11.37 4.92 10.66
C GLN A 35 -12.56 4.43 11.49
N THR A 36 -13.18 3.32 11.07
CA THR A 36 -14.25 2.66 11.82
C THR A 36 -13.75 2.21 13.19
N GLY A 37 -12.50 1.74 13.28
CA GLY A 37 -11.82 1.47 14.53
C GLY A 37 -11.80 2.63 15.50
N LEU A 38 -11.50 3.85 15.01
CA LEU A 38 -11.53 5.07 15.82
C LEU A 38 -12.95 5.39 16.34
N GLN A 39 -13.97 5.24 15.50
CA GLN A 39 -15.38 5.44 15.91
C GLN A 39 -15.82 4.41 16.96
N LEU A 40 -15.42 3.15 16.79
CA LEU A 40 -15.71 2.08 17.75
C LEU A 40 -14.98 2.31 19.07
N GLU A 41 -13.77 2.86 19.06
CA GLU A 41 -13.04 3.21 20.28
C GLU A 41 -13.80 4.25 21.12
N GLN A 42 -14.40 5.26 20.49
CA GLN A 42 -15.20 6.27 21.17
C GLN A 42 -16.47 5.70 21.83
N SER A 43 -17.10 4.69 21.21
CA SER A 43 -18.36 4.11 21.71
C SER A 43 -18.15 2.92 22.65
N LEU A 44 -17.10 2.13 22.46
CA LEU A 44 -16.84 0.87 23.18
C LEU A 44 -15.67 0.98 24.16
N GLY A 45 -14.85 2.04 24.08
CA GLY A 45 -13.60 2.18 24.83
C GLY A 45 -12.47 1.27 24.34
N VAL A 46 -12.68 0.53 23.24
CA VAL A 46 -11.70 -0.38 22.63
C VAL A 46 -11.77 -0.30 21.11
N ASN A 47 -10.60 -0.33 20.46
CA ASN A 47 -10.49 -0.33 19.01
C ASN A 47 -10.14 -1.75 18.49
N PRO A 48 -11.12 -2.50 17.96
CA PRO A 48 -10.85 -3.86 17.44
C PRO A 48 -10.07 -3.86 16.12
N TYR A 49 -9.95 -2.71 15.46
CA TYR A 49 -9.30 -2.56 14.16
C TYR A 49 -7.87 -2.02 14.25
N LYS A 50 -7.22 -2.10 15.42
CA LYS A 50 -5.75 -1.90 15.55
C LYS A 50 -4.95 -3.10 15.02
N PHE A 51 -5.21 -3.52 13.78
CA PHE A 51 -4.53 -4.62 13.10
C PHE A 51 -3.25 -4.17 12.39
N GLY A 52 -2.37 -5.13 12.09
CA GLY A 52 -1.20 -4.92 11.24
C GLY A 52 -1.54 -5.22 9.78
N MET A 53 -0.84 -4.58 8.84
CA MET A 53 -1.04 -4.77 7.41
C MET A 53 0.08 -5.64 6.82
N ILE A 54 -0.32 -6.60 5.99
CA ILE A 54 0.55 -7.47 5.19
C ILE A 54 -0.05 -7.67 3.79
N GLY A 55 0.78 -8.00 2.81
CA GLY A 55 0.35 -8.47 1.49
C GLY A 55 0.39 -10.00 1.42
N SER A 56 -0.45 -10.59 0.58
CA SER A 56 -0.48 -12.02 0.32
C SER A 56 -0.97 -12.29 -1.10
N THR A 57 -0.62 -13.44 -1.66
CA THR A 57 -0.97 -13.80 -3.04
C THR A 57 -2.38 -14.30 -3.22
N ASP A 58 -2.96 -14.95 -2.21
CA ASP A 58 -4.13 -15.81 -2.40
C ASP A 58 -3.98 -16.75 -3.62
N SER A 59 -2.76 -17.25 -3.86
CA SER A 59 -2.48 -18.24 -4.91
C SER A 59 -2.61 -19.65 -4.34
N HIS A 60 -3.43 -20.47 -4.97
CA HIS A 60 -3.75 -21.86 -4.60
C HIS A 60 -2.91 -22.87 -5.41
N THR A 61 -1.78 -22.41 -5.96
CA THR A 61 -0.90 -23.18 -6.85
C THR A 61 0.30 -23.80 -6.12
N GLY A 62 0.57 -23.36 -4.88
CA GLY A 62 1.79 -23.73 -4.16
C GLY A 62 3.07 -23.08 -4.68
N LEU A 63 2.95 -22.14 -5.63
CA LEU A 63 4.07 -21.41 -6.23
C LEU A 63 4.31 -20.07 -5.54
N ALA A 64 5.57 -19.63 -5.51
CA ALA A 64 5.97 -18.31 -4.99
C ALA A 64 6.06 -17.29 -6.14
N THR A 65 4.90 -16.85 -6.62
CA THR A 65 4.74 -16.14 -7.90
C THR A 65 3.92 -14.86 -7.75
N ALA A 66 4.36 -13.98 -6.84
CA ALA A 66 3.65 -12.74 -6.50
C ALA A 66 4.04 -11.55 -7.38
N GLU A 67 5.02 -11.71 -8.26
CA GLU A 67 5.54 -10.64 -9.13
C GLU A 67 4.88 -10.73 -10.51
N GLU A 68 4.75 -9.60 -11.20
CA GLU A 68 3.98 -9.50 -12.45
C GLU A 68 4.60 -10.33 -13.59
N GLU A 69 5.92 -10.36 -13.70
CA GLU A 69 6.66 -11.13 -14.72
C GLU A 69 6.57 -12.65 -14.49
N ASN A 70 6.28 -13.05 -13.26
CA ASN A 70 6.22 -14.45 -12.84
C ASN A 70 4.84 -14.89 -12.36
N PHE A 71 3.76 -14.18 -12.69
CA PHE A 71 2.42 -14.54 -12.22
C PHE A 71 1.84 -15.79 -12.91
N PHE A 72 1.62 -16.86 -12.14
CA PHE A 72 1.05 -18.14 -12.63
C PHE A 72 -0.47 -18.28 -12.41
N GLY A 73 -1.16 -17.18 -12.11
CA GLY A 73 -2.60 -17.20 -11.82
C GLY A 73 -2.92 -17.55 -10.36
N LYS A 74 -4.22 -17.58 -10.05
CA LYS A 74 -4.72 -17.83 -8.68
C LYS A 74 -4.94 -19.33 -8.40
N HIS A 75 -5.18 -20.14 -9.42
CA HIS A 75 -5.31 -21.60 -9.32
C HIS A 75 -4.92 -22.28 -10.64
N ALA A 76 -4.82 -23.61 -10.66
CA ALA A 76 -4.36 -24.39 -11.83
C ALA A 76 -5.17 -24.18 -13.13
N GLY A 77 -6.42 -23.70 -13.03
CA GLY A 77 -7.26 -23.39 -14.19
C GLY A 77 -6.94 -22.04 -14.85
N THR A 78 -6.08 -21.25 -14.22
CA THR A 78 -5.70 -19.89 -14.64
C THR A 78 -4.20 -19.75 -14.90
N GLU A 79 -3.52 -20.88 -15.13
CA GLU A 79 -2.11 -20.88 -15.47
C GLU A 79 -1.84 -20.19 -16.82
N PRO A 80 -0.61 -19.65 -17.03
CA PRO A 80 -0.29 -18.90 -18.23
C PRO A 80 -0.53 -19.68 -19.52
N SER A 81 -1.31 -19.11 -20.44
CA SER A 81 -1.51 -19.65 -21.79
C SER A 81 -1.98 -18.57 -22.76
N ALA A 82 -1.78 -18.79 -24.06
CA ALA A 82 -2.24 -17.90 -25.14
C ALA A 82 -3.76 -17.65 -25.14
N VAL A 83 -4.54 -18.43 -24.38
CA VAL A 83 -6.00 -18.33 -24.31
C VAL A 83 -6.51 -18.01 -22.92
N ARG A 84 -5.63 -17.81 -21.91
CA ARG A 84 -6.03 -17.53 -20.52
C ARG A 84 -7.03 -16.39 -20.41
N TYR A 85 -6.78 -15.27 -21.11
CA TYR A 85 -7.67 -14.11 -21.11
C TYR A 85 -9.08 -14.39 -21.68
N LYS A 86 -9.26 -15.46 -22.48
CA LYS A 86 -10.56 -15.84 -23.04
C LYS A 86 -11.42 -16.59 -22.04
N HIS A 87 -10.81 -17.23 -21.05
CA HIS A 87 -11.47 -17.98 -20.00
C HIS A 87 -11.72 -17.06 -18.81
N PRO A 88 -12.97 -16.75 -18.43
CA PRO A 88 -13.22 -15.94 -17.25
C PRO A 88 -12.76 -16.64 -15.97
N MET A 89 -12.40 -15.86 -14.96
CA MET A 89 -12.12 -16.38 -13.62
C MET A 89 -13.40 -16.92 -12.98
N ALA A 90 -14.49 -16.15 -13.04
CA ALA A 90 -15.83 -16.57 -12.63
C ALA A 90 -16.87 -16.12 -13.66
N GLN A 91 -17.90 -16.95 -13.86
CA GLN A 91 -19.05 -16.59 -14.68
C GLN A 91 -20.32 -17.27 -14.14
N ILE A 92 -21.34 -16.47 -13.79
CA ILE A 92 -22.69 -16.95 -13.46
C ILE A 92 -23.69 -16.16 -14.29
N GLY A 93 -24.42 -16.86 -15.16
CA GLY A 93 -25.32 -16.22 -16.12
C GLY A 93 -24.57 -15.21 -16.98
N ASP A 94 -25.03 -13.96 -16.95
CA ASP A 94 -24.43 -12.84 -17.69
C ASP A 94 -23.34 -12.09 -16.90
N MET A 95 -23.19 -12.35 -15.60
CA MET A 95 -22.12 -11.75 -14.79
C MET A 95 -20.82 -12.52 -14.98
N ARG A 96 -19.73 -11.79 -15.17
CA ARG A 96 -18.43 -12.34 -15.52
C ARG A 96 -17.31 -11.54 -14.85
N ILE A 97 -16.40 -12.23 -14.20
CA ILE A 97 -15.10 -11.70 -13.78
C ILE A 97 -14.07 -12.21 -14.79
N GLU A 98 -13.44 -11.28 -15.48
CA GLU A 98 -12.47 -11.61 -16.50
C GLU A 98 -11.17 -12.15 -15.90
N SER A 99 -10.52 -13.12 -16.56
CA SER A 99 -9.24 -13.62 -16.03
C SER A 99 -8.16 -12.55 -15.95
N TRP A 100 -8.21 -11.56 -16.85
CA TRP A 100 -7.21 -10.49 -16.86
C TRP A 100 -7.35 -9.55 -15.66
N SER A 101 -8.44 -9.56 -14.90
CA SER A 101 -8.60 -8.75 -13.67
C SER A 101 -7.89 -9.35 -12.45
N MET A 102 -7.42 -10.60 -12.54
CA MET A 102 -6.59 -11.19 -11.48
C MET A 102 -5.32 -10.39 -11.26
N VAL A 103 -4.86 -10.32 -10.01
CA VAL A 103 -3.68 -9.55 -9.58
C VAL A 103 -2.57 -10.50 -9.15
N ALA A 104 -1.30 -10.20 -9.42
CA ALA A 104 -0.20 -11.05 -8.94
C ALA A 104 -0.02 -10.95 -7.41
N SER A 105 -0.18 -9.73 -6.88
CA SER A 105 0.03 -9.32 -5.49
C SER A 105 -0.27 -10.37 -4.45
N GLY A 106 0.51 -10.50 -3.38
CA GLY A 106 1.68 -9.69 -2.97
C GLY A 106 2.46 -10.29 -1.80
N TYR A 107 3.38 -9.51 -1.20
CA TYR A 107 4.29 -9.98 -0.13
C TYR A 107 4.06 -9.31 1.24
N ALA A 108 4.46 -10.02 2.29
CA ALA A 108 4.51 -9.52 3.66
C ALA A 108 5.93 -9.07 4.04
N GLY A 109 6.11 -7.80 4.33
CA GLY A 109 7.30 -7.27 4.98
C GLY A 109 7.20 -7.39 6.49
N VAL A 110 8.21 -7.98 7.15
CA VAL A 110 8.24 -8.17 8.61
C VAL A 110 9.58 -7.71 9.16
N TRP A 111 9.57 -6.69 10.02
CA TRP A 111 10.80 -6.20 10.68
C TRP A 111 11.04 -6.95 11.98
N ALA A 112 11.85 -8.02 11.90
CA ALA A 112 12.28 -8.80 13.06
C ALA A 112 13.72 -8.44 13.48
N THR A 113 14.03 -8.65 14.76
CA THR A 113 15.38 -8.44 15.31
C THR A 113 16.39 -9.51 14.88
N GLU A 114 15.89 -10.68 14.50
CA GLU A 114 16.66 -11.83 14.04
C GLU A 114 15.78 -12.77 13.19
N ASN A 115 16.39 -13.63 12.39
CA ASN A 115 15.68 -14.61 11.57
C ASN A 115 15.36 -15.89 12.35
N THR A 116 14.54 -15.76 13.40
CA THR A 116 14.02 -16.89 14.18
C THR A 116 12.49 -16.87 14.16
N ARG A 117 11.86 -18.05 14.25
CA ARG A 117 10.39 -18.16 14.30
C ARG A 117 9.79 -17.27 15.39
N ARG A 118 10.46 -17.21 16.55
CA ARG A 118 10.04 -16.38 17.69
C ARG A 118 10.11 -14.90 17.34
N ALA A 119 11.23 -14.40 16.84
CA ALA A 119 11.39 -12.99 16.52
C ALA A 119 10.44 -12.52 15.39
N LEU A 120 10.19 -13.38 14.40
CA LEU A 120 9.20 -13.14 13.35
C LEU A 120 7.78 -13.06 13.93
N PHE A 121 7.40 -13.99 14.82
CA PHE A 121 6.10 -13.95 15.46
C PHE A 121 5.94 -12.73 16.37
N ASP A 122 6.96 -12.39 17.14
CA ASP A 122 6.98 -11.20 17.99
C ASP A 122 6.85 -9.92 17.14
N ALA A 123 7.41 -9.89 15.92
CA ALA A 123 7.28 -8.79 14.97
C ALA A 123 5.85 -8.63 14.43
N MET A 124 5.25 -9.75 14.01
CA MET A 124 3.85 -9.76 13.58
C MET A 124 2.91 -9.39 14.73
N ARG A 125 3.17 -9.88 15.96
CA ARG A 125 2.36 -9.57 17.15
C ARG A 125 2.39 -8.09 17.52
N ARG A 126 3.56 -7.44 17.39
CA ARG A 126 3.68 -5.98 17.56
C ARG A 126 3.28 -5.19 16.32
N LYS A 127 2.88 -5.88 15.23
CA LYS A 127 2.41 -5.29 13.96
C LYS A 127 3.46 -4.45 13.25
N GLU A 128 4.74 -4.77 13.44
CA GLU A 128 5.83 -4.10 12.73
C GLU A 128 5.99 -4.73 11.34
N THR A 129 4.94 -4.57 10.54
CA THR A 129 4.77 -5.22 9.25
C THR A 129 4.24 -4.23 8.21
N TYR A 130 4.43 -4.56 6.94
CA TYR A 130 3.87 -3.81 5.82
C TYR A 130 3.52 -4.76 4.66
N ALA A 131 2.61 -4.32 3.81
CA ALA A 131 2.24 -5.00 2.58
C ALA A 131 3.02 -4.43 1.40
N THR A 132 3.36 -5.27 0.43
CA THR A 132 3.72 -4.83 -0.92
C THR A 132 2.85 -5.55 -1.94
N THR A 133 2.55 -4.89 -3.06
CA THR A 133 1.68 -5.43 -4.11
C THR A 133 2.43 -6.31 -5.12
N GLY A 134 3.73 -6.54 -4.93
CA GLY A 134 4.54 -7.40 -5.79
C GLY A 134 6.03 -7.17 -5.55
N PRO A 135 6.54 -5.93 -5.66
CA PRO A 135 7.96 -5.64 -5.45
C PRO A 135 8.37 -5.83 -3.99
N ARG A 136 9.63 -6.24 -3.76
CA ARG A 136 10.27 -6.34 -2.44
C ARG A 136 10.82 -5.00 -1.97
N MET A 137 10.00 -3.95 -2.01
CA MET A 137 10.36 -2.64 -1.45
C MET A 137 10.70 -2.77 0.03
N LEU A 138 11.72 -2.06 0.51
CA LEU A 138 11.98 -1.94 1.95
C LEU A 138 11.36 -0.66 2.46
N VAL A 139 10.42 -0.76 3.40
CA VAL A 139 9.71 0.41 3.96
C VAL A 139 9.89 0.47 5.46
N ARG A 140 10.25 1.65 5.98
CA ARG A 140 10.34 1.98 7.40
C ARG A 140 9.46 3.19 7.68
N PHE A 141 8.71 3.13 8.77
CA PHE A 141 7.84 4.21 9.22
C PHE A 141 7.86 4.25 10.74
N PHE A 142 8.17 5.43 11.27
CA PHE A 142 8.24 5.71 12.69
C PHE A 142 7.49 7.01 12.99
N GLY A 143 6.85 7.05 14.16
CA GLY A 143 6.11 8.22 14.65
C GLY A 143 6.57 8.60 16.05
N GLY A 144 6.66 9.89 16.33
CA GLY A 144 7.10 10.42 17.61
C GLY A 144 6.94 11.93 17.68
N TRP A 145 7.68 12.58 18.58
CA TRP A 145 7.54 14.02 18.83
C TRP A 145 8.82 14.82 18.52
N GLU A 146 9.93 14.13 18.24
CA GLU A 146 11.28 14.72 18.22
C GLU A 146 12.06 14.38 16.95
N PHE A 147 11.41 13.87 15.90
CA PHE A 147 12.09 13.67 14.62
C PHE A 147 12.39 15.01 13.97
N THR A 148 13.60 15.12 13.44
CA THR A 148 14.13 16.31 12.76
C THR A 148 14.63 15.90 11.38
N THR A 149 14.79 16.86 10.47
CA THR A 149 15.34 16.58 9.13
C THR A 149 16.72 15.91 9.16
N ALA A 150 17.52 16.11 10.21
CA ALA A 150 18.80 15.44 10.39
C ALA A 150 18.67 13.90 10.55
N ASP A 151 17.54 13.41 11.05
CA ASP A 151 17.29 11.98 11.22
C ASP A 151 17.07 11.26 9.87
N ALA A 152 16.67 11.98 8.83
CA ALA A 152 16.54 11.47 7.47
C ALA A 152 17.90 11.39 6.72
N SER A 153 18.95 12.05 7.22
CA SER A 153 20.26 12.09 6.56
C SER A 153 21.16 10.91 6.92
N GLY A 154 20.75 10.05 7.86
CA GLY A 154 21.52 8.91 8.32
C GLY A 154 21.36 7.68 7.43
N ARG A 155 22.43 6.87 7.31
CA ARG A 155 22.39 5.58 6.58
C ARG A 155 21.51 4.51 7.24
N LEU A 156 21.09 4.73 8.48
CA LEU A 156 20.31 3.80 9.31
C LEU A 156 19.15 4.56 9.97
N PRO A 157 18.11 4.95 9.22
CA PRO A 157 16.95 5.68 9.77
C PRO A 157 16.28 4.92 10.92
N ALA A 158 16.39 3.59 10.95
CA ALA A 158 15.87 2.76 12.03
C ALA A 158 16.50 3.06 13.40
N ASN A 159 17.77 3.48 13.47
CA ASN A 159 18.40 3.81 14.76
C ASN A 159 17.74 5.04 15.40
N ALA A 160 17.51 6.10 14.61
CA ALA A 160 16.74 7.25 15.05
C ALA A 160 15.29 6.84 15.34
N GLY A 161 14.69 6.06 14.45
CA GLY A 161 13.33 5.54 14.57
C GLY A 161 13.03 4.88 15.90
N TYR A 162 13.83 3.87 16.29
CA TYR A 162 13.65 3.13 17.53
C TYR A 162 14.07 3.89 18.80
N SER A 163 14.87 4.96 18.68
CA SER A 163 15.30 5.75 19.83
C SER A 163 14.36 6.91 20.16
N LYS A 164 13.72 7.50 19.14
CA LYS A 164 12.91 8.72 19.29
C LYS A 164 11.40 8.50 19.16
N GLY A 165 10.97 7.31 18.75
CA GLY A 165 9.55 7.06 18.47
C GLY A 165 9.16 5.61 18.51
N VAL A 166 7.98 5.35 17.98
CA VAL A 166 7.40 4.00 17.82
C VAL A 166 7.43 3.61 16.34
N PRO A 167 7.64 2.32 16.01
CA PRO A 167 7.54 1.87 14.64
C PRO A 167 6.08 1.73 14.19
N MET A 168 5.87 1.55 12.89
CA MET A 168 4.60 1.10 12.30
C MET A 168 3.96 -0.02 13.14
N GLY A 169 2.64 0.07 13.35
CA GLY A 169 1.89 -0.83 14.22
C GLY A 169 1.77 -0.39 15.68
N GLY A 170 2.50 0.65 16.10
CA GLY A 170 2.46 1.18 17.46
C GLY A 170 1.44 2.30 17.70
N ASP A 171 1.26 2.64 18.97
CA ASP A 171 0.56 3.84 19.42
C ASP A 171 1.60 4.92 19.78
N LEU A 172 1.35 6.17 19.37
CA LEU A 172 2.19 7.29 19.78
C LEU A 172 2.20 7.40 21.31
N PRO A 173 3.37 7.64 21.93
CA PRO A 173 3.44 7.90 23.36
C PRO A 173 2.76 9.25 23.68
N PRO A 174 2.39 9.51 24.95
CA PRO A 174 1.84 10.80 25.35
C PRO A 174 2.69 11.98 24.87
N ALA A 175 2.04 13.03 24.38
CA ALA A 175 2.72 14.20 23.88
C ALA A 175 3.52 14.90 25.00
N PRO A 176 4.75 15.37 24.73
CA PRO A 176 5.59 16.02 25.74
C PRO A 176 5.05 17.39 26.19
N SER A 177 4.21 18.01 25.35
CA SER A 177 3.51 19.25 25.68
C SER A 177 2.17 19.32 24.93
N SER A 178 1.24 20.10 25.49
CA SER A 178 -0.09 20.28 24.89
C SER A 178 0.03 20.90 23.49
N GLY A 179 -0.57 20.24 22.49
CA GLY A 179 -0.63 20.74 21.12
C GLY A 179 0.63 20.55 20.27
N ALA A 180 1.66 19.86 20.77
CA ALA A 180 2.79 19.46 19.92
C ALA A 180 2.29 18.50 18.84
N ALA A 181 2.60 18.78 17.56
CA ALA A 181 2.23 17.91 16.45
C ALA A 181 3.20 16.71 16.35
N PRO A 182 2.71 15.52 15.98
CA PRO A 182 3.58 14.37 15.78
C PRO A 182 4.46 14.59 14.54
N THR A 183 5.67 14.06 14.65
CA THR A 183 6.67 14.01 13.59
C THR A 183 6.86 12.55 13.18
N PHE A 184 7.07 12.33 11.89
CA PHE A 184 7.17 11.00 11.32
C PHE A 184 8.42 10.87 10.47
N LEU A 185 9.24 9.86 10.77
CA LEU A 185 10.38 9.48 9.94
C LEU A 185 9.96 8.33 9.04
N VAL A 186 10.04 8.54 7.73
CA VAL A 186 9.73 7.54 6.72
C VAL A 186 10.91 7.34 5.78
N ALA A 187 11.19 6.08 5.47
CA ALA A 187 12.24 5.70 4.52
C ALA A 187 11.74 4.55 3.65
N ALA A 188 11.98 4.65 2.35
CA ALA A 188 11.71 3.60 1.40
C ALA A 188 12.91 3.38 0.47
N LEU A 189 13.21 2.12 0.20
CA LEU A 189 14.17 1.68 -0.81
C LEU A 189 13.41 0.84 -1.84
N LYS A 190 13.66 1.08 -3.12
CA LYS A 190 13.06 0.29 -4.20
C LYS A 190 13.45 -1.18 -4.11
N ASP A 191 12.68 -2.04 -4.76
CA ASP A 191 13.18 -3.35 -5.14
C ASP A 191 14.28 -3.18 -6.22
N PRO A 192 15.50 -3.74 -6.05
CA PRO A 192 16.53 -3.72 -7.07
C PRO A 192 16.08 -4.25 -8.45
N LEU A 193 15.09 -5.14 -8.48
CA LEU A 193 14.55 -5.77 -9.68
C LEU A 193 13.30 -5.07 -10.23
N SER A 194 12.75 -4.07 -9.54
CA SER A 194 11.54 -3.35 -9.97
C SER A 194 11.78 -1.87 -10.32
N GLY A 195 10.68 -1.15 -10.52
CA GLY A 195 10.60 0.29 -10.75
C GLY A 195 11.32 1.11 -9.67
N ASN A 196 11.87 2.25 -10.07
CA ASN A 196 12.29 3.28 -9.11
C ASN A 196 11.06 3.87 -8.39
N LEU A 197 11.25 4.46 -7.21
CA LEU A 197 10.18 5.07 -6.42
C LEU A 197 9.66 6.37 -7.07
N ASP A 198 8.34 6.52 -7.16
CA ASP A 198 7.65 7.77 -7.52
C ASP A 198 7.58 8.70 -6.30
N ARG A 199 6.86 8.26 -5.26
CA ARG A 199 6.57 9.10 -4.09
C ARG A 199 6.23 8.28 -2.85
N ILE A 200 6.35 8.93 -1.70
CA ILE A 200 5.82 8.46 -0.43
C ILE A 200 4.67 9.38 -0.05
N GLN A 201 3.56 8.77 0.36
CA GLN A 201 2.41 9.44 0.92
C GLN A 201 2.19 9.01 2.36
N ILE A 202 1.78 9.94 3.21
CA ILE A 202 1.18 9.65 4.51
C ILE A 202 -0.33 9.83 4.37
N VAL A 203 -1.07 8.79 4.68
CA VAL A 203 -2.54 8.81 4.73
C VAL A 203 -2.96 8.94 6.18
N LYS A 204 -3.63 10.05 6.49
CA LYS A 204 -4.20 10.34 7.80
C LYS A 204 -5.70 10.07 7.76
N GLY A 205 -6.19 9.29 8.72
CA GLY A 205 -7.61 9.19 9.05
C GLY A 205 -7.87 9.72 10.45
N TRP A 206 -9.01 10.35 10.70
CA TRP A 206 -9.43 10.78 12.03
C TRP A 206 -10.95 10.76 12.15
N VAL A 207 -11.45 10.93 13.37
CA VAL A 207 -12.87 11.12 13.65
C VAL A 207 -13.03 12.52 14.24
N ASP A 208 -13.81 13.37 13.58
CA ASP A 208 -14.00 14.74 14.01
C ASP A 208 -14.95 14.86 15.22
N GLY A 209 -15.20 16.11 15.66
CA GLY A 209 -16.06 16.38 16.80
C GLY A 209 -17.55 16.02 16.61
N SER A 210 -18.02 15.78 15.37
CA SER A 210 -19.36 15.24 15.12
C SER A 210 -19.41 13.72 15.12
N GLY A 211 -18.26 13.05 15.19
CA GLY A 211 -18.16 11.60 15.10
C GLY A 211 -18.03 11.10 13.65
N ASP A 212 -17.83 12.00 12.69
CA ASP A 212 -17.71 11.65 11.27
C ASP A 212 -16.26 11.28 10.93
N ARG A 213 -16.13 10.29 10.04
CA ARG A 213 -14.82 9.86 9.52
C ARG A 213 -14.29 10.90 8.56
N GLN A 214 -13.02 11.22 8.71
CA GLN A 214 -12.30 12.13 7.84
C GLN A 214 -11.00 11.48 7.37
N GLU A 215 -10.51 11.90 6.20
CA GLU A 215 -9.18 11.52 5.72
C GLU A 215 -8.51 12.60 4.90
N LYS A 216 -7.18 12.54 4.88
CA LYS A 216 -6.36 13.36 4.02
C LYS A 216 -5.09 12.59 3.65
N VAL A 217 -4.74 12.67 2.37
CA VAL A 217 -3.51 12.11 1.81
C VAL A 217 -2.52 13.24 1.61
N TYR A 218 -1.30 13.05 2.10
CA TYR A 218 -0.20 14.00 1.95
C TYR A 218 0.90 13.35 1.13
N ASP A 219 1.27 13.95 -0.01
CA ASP A 219 2.56 13.67 -0.66
C ASP A 219 3.67 14.27 0.21
N VAL A 220 4.52 13.44 0.82
CA VAL A 220 5.51 13.91 1.82
C VAL A 220 6.94 13.96 1.28
N VAL A 221 7.24 13.17 0.25
CA VAL A 221 8.48 13.21 -0.52
C VAL A 221 8.28 12.49 -1.85
N TRP A 222 8.91 12.96 -2.93
CA TRP A 222 8.78 12.39 -4.27
C TRP A 222 10.04 12.58 -5.10
N SER A 223 10.14 11.82 -6.18
CA SER A 223 11.27 11.85 -7.12
C SER A 223 11.19 13.03 -8.10
N GLY A 224 12.36 13.52 -8.49
CA GLY A 224 12.52 14.57 -9.49
C GLY A 224 12.04 15.94 -9.01
N ASP A 225 12.07 16.94 -9.89
CA ASP A 225 11.81 18.34 -9.52
C ASP A 225 10.34 18.75 -9.68
N ARG A 226 9.42 17.77 -9.75
CA ARG A 226 7.97 18.00 -9.90
C ARG A 226 7.47 18.86 -8.75
N GLN A 227 6.55 19.76 -9.05
CA GLN A 227 5.90 20.61 -8.06
C GLN A 227 4.39 20.39 -8.08
N PRO A 228 3.71 20.41 -6.94
CA PRO A 228 2.25 20.41 -6.91
C PRO A 228 1.66 21.56 -7.73
N GLY A 229 0.55 21.28 -8.42
CA GLY A 229 -0.22 22.28 -9.15
C GLY A 229 -0.96 23.25 -8.22
N SER A 230 -1.71 24.17 -8.81
CA SER A 230 -2.57 25.12 -8.06
C SER A 230 -3.68 24.43 -7.25
N ASP A 231 -4.03 23.21 -7.61
CA ASP A 231 -4.98 22.34 -6.91
C ASP A 231 -4.32 21.53 -5.77
N GLY A 232 -3.02 21.73 -5.53
CA GLY A 232 -2.24 21.02 -4.53
C GLY A 232 -1.85 19.60 -4.93
N LYS A 233 -2.16 19.14 -6.15
CA LYS A 233 -1.85 17.78 -6.60
C LYS A 233 -0.49 17.71 -7.28
N LEU A 234 0.30 16.70 -6.91
CA LEU A 234 1.57 16.43 -7.58
C LEU A 234 1.34 15.74 -8.93
N PRO A 235 1.87 16.28 -10.05
CA PRO A 235 1.76 15.65 -11.36
C PRO A 235 2.32 14.21 -11.39
N PRO A 236 1.77 13.32 -12.24
CA PRO A 236 2.30 11.97 -12.43
C PRO A 236 3.80 11.97 -12.77
N VAL A 237 4.51 10.92 -12.35
CA VAL A 237 5.97 10.77 -12.58
C VAL A 237 6.33 10.57 -14.05
N GLY A 238 5.34 10.23 -14.87
CA GLY A 238 5.52 9.77 -16.25
C GLY A 238 5.42 8.24 -16.34
N ASN A 239 5.61 7.72 -17.55
CA ASN A 239 5.55 6.29 -17.83
C ASN A 239 6.65 5.96 -18.85
N THR A 240 7.46 4.93 -18.55
CA THR A 240 8.55 4.44 -19.40
C THR A 240 8.34 3.00 -19.86
N VAL A 241 7.14 2.45 -19.66
CA VAL A 241 6.76 1.09 -20.07
C VAL A 241 6.70 1.00 -21.59
N ASP A 242 7.42 0.02 -22.13
CA ASP A 242 7.25 -0.52 -23.46
C ASP A 242 6.37 -1.76 -23.38
N VAL A 243 5.08 -1.57 -23.65
CA VAL A 243 4.06 -2.62 -23.57
C VAL A 243 4.34 -3.76 -24.57
N ALA A 244 4.87 -3.45 -25.75
CA ALA A 244 5.08 -4.45 -26.80
C ALA A 244 6.16 -5.47 -26.43
N ASN A 245 7.16 -5.04 -25.65
CA ASN A 245 8.27 -5.87 -25.20
C ASN A 245 8.20 -6.17 -23.69
N ALA A 246 7.07 -5.88 -23.03
CA ALA A 246 6.88 -5.98 -21.57
C ALA A 246 8.10 -5.53 -20.75
N THR A 247 8.70 -4.41 -21.14
CA THR A 247 9.88 -3.83 -20.47
C THR A 247 9.62 -2.38 -20.07
N TRP A 248 10.54 -1.78 -19.33
CA TRP A 248 10.50 -0.36 -19.01
C TRP A 248 11.91 0.17 -18.77
N THR A 249 12.11 1.47 -18.92
CA THR A 249 13.37 2.11 -18.54
C THR A 249 13.26 2.72 -17.15
N ASN A 250 14.20 2.37 -16.26
CA ASN A 250 14.30 2.96 -14.92
C ASN A 250 14.99 4.35 -14.94
N THR A 251 14.66 5.19 -15.93
CA THR A 251 15.27 6.53 -16.11
C THR A 251 14.55 7.64 -15.35
N ILE A 252 13.36 7.37 -14.82
CA ILE A 252 12.60 8.25 -13.93
C ILE A 252 12.50 7.64 -12.52
N GLY A 253 11.96 8.36 -11.55
CA GLY A 253 11.87 7.90 -10.16
C GLY A 253 13.17 8.10 -9.36
N SER A 254 13.21 7.58 -8.14
CA SER A 254 14.41 7.57 -7.29
C SER A 254 14.62 6.19 -6.65
N ALA A 255 15.87 5.79 -6.44
CA ALA A 255 16.15 4.48 -5.83
C ALA A 255 15.77 4.44 -4.33
N GLU A 256 15.84 5.58 -3.66
CA GLU A 256 15.57 5.76 -2.24
C GLU A 256 14.82 7.07 -2.03
N LEU A 257 13.88 7.07 -1.08
CA LEU A 257 13.19 8.27 -0.60
C LEU A 257 13.15 8.23 0.93
N ILE A 258 13.68 9.26 1.58
CA ILE A 258 13.69 9.40 3.05
C ILE A 258 13.30 10.82 3.41
N THR A 259 12.39 10.99 4.36
CA THR A 259 12.01 12.31 4.85
C THR A 259 11.53 12.26 6.30
N VAL A 260 11.49 13.43 6.93
CA VAL A 260 10.72 13.67 8.14
C VAL A 260 9.56 14.59 7.80
N TRP A 261 8.36 14.20 8.20
CA TRP A 261 7.13 14.95 7.99
C TRP A 261 6.43 15.24 9.31
N THR A 262 5.94 16.47 9.47
CA THR A 262 5.12 16.89 10.62
C THR A 262 3.70 17.08 10.14
N ASP A 263 2.71 16.57 10.90
CA ASP A 263 1.30 16.76 10.57
C ASP A 263 0.91 18.26 10.68
N PRO A 264 0.63 18.94 9.55
CA PRO A 264 0.33 20.38 9.57
C PRO A 264 -1.10 20.67 10.04
N ASP A 265 -1.98 19.67 10.01
CA ASP A 265 -3.40 19.78 10.35
C ASP A 265 -3.69 18.98 11.64
N PHE A 266 -2.70 18.87 12.52
CA PHE A 266 -2.83 18.10 13.75
C PHE A 266 -3.79 18.78 14.73
N ASP A 267 -4.75 18.01 15.22
CA ASP A 267 -5.63 18.39 16.32
C ASP A 267 -5.47 17.37 17.44
N ALA A 268 -4.90 17.82 18.57
CA ALA A 268 -4.62 16.98 19.73
C ALA A 268 -5.88 16.50 20.47
N THR A 269 -7.06 16.98 20.09
CA THR A 269 -8.33 16.62 20.74
C THR A 269 -9.05 15.47 20.07
N VAL A 270 -8.61 15.06 18.87
CA VAL A 270 -9.27 14.01 18.09
C VAL A 270 -8.34 12.80 17.90
N PRO A 271 -8.88 11.57 17.97
CA PRO A 271 -8.10 10.38 17.70
C PRO A 271 -7.79 10.29 16.19
N ALA A 272 -6.59 9.82 15.87
CA ALA A 272 -6.10 9.77 14.49
C ALA A 272 -5.30 8.50 14.23
N VAL A 273 -5.21 8.15 12.94
CA VAL A 273 -4.45 7.00 12.44
C VAL A 273 -3.64 7.43 11.21
N TYR A 274 -2.39 7.00 11.15
CA TYR A 274 -1.46 7.34 10.08
C TYR A 274 -0.87 6.06 9.50
N TYR A 275 -0.86 5.93 8.17
CA TYR A 275 -0.08 4.89 7.51
C TYR A 275 0.60 5.45 6.26
N VAL A 276 1.66 4.78 5.82
CA VAL A 276 2.41 5.18 4.64
C VAL A 276 1.95 4.36 3.43
N ARG A 277 1.75 5.04 2.29
CA ARG A 277 1.70 4.44 0.95
C ARG A 277 2.96 4.84 0.19
N VAL A 278 3.74 3.87 -0.28
CA VAL A 278 4.87 4.10 -1.20
C VAL A 278 4.43 3.69 -2.59
N LEU A 279 4.74 4.49 -3.60
CA LEU A 279 4.46 4.20 -5.01
C LEU A 279 5.78 4.08 -5.77
N GLU A 280 5.92 3.08 -6.63
CA GLU A 280 6.95 3.09 -7.67
C GLU A 280 6.45 3.71 -8.97
N ILE A 281 7.35 3.91 -9.93
CA ILE A 281 6.97 4.30 -11.28
C ILE A 281 6.16 3.20 -11.96
N PRO A 282 5.39 3.50 -13.02
CA PRO A 282 4.66 2.46 -13.75
C PRO A 282 5.58 1.37 -14.29
N THR A 283 5.13 0.11 -14.17
CA THR A 283 5.80 -1.10 -14.65
C THR A 283 4.82 -1.96 -15.47
N PRO A 284 5.32 -2.88 -16.33
CA PRO A 284 4.43 -3.77 -17.07
C PRO A 284 3.62 -4.64 -16.10
N ARG A 285 2.33 -4.79 -16.39
CA ARG A 285 1.45 -5.75 -15.69
C ARG A 285 1.64 -7.14 -16.30
N TRP A 286 1.26 -8.20 -15.59
CA TRP A 286 1.39 -9.60 -16.03
C TRP A 286 0.71 -9.87 -17.38
N THR A 287 -0.33 -9.10 -17.70
CA THR A 287 -1.02 -9.09 -18.99
C THR A 287 -0.10 -8.67 -20.14
N ALA A 288 0.79 -7.68 -19.94
CA ALA A 288 1.81 -7.32 -20.92
C ALA A 288 2.83 -8.44 -21.11
N TYR A 289 3.32 -9.04 -20.01
CA TYR A 289 4.23 -10.18 -20.08
C TYR A 289 3.63 -11.38 -20.80
N GLU A 290 2.34 -11.69 -20.58
CA GLU A 290 1.68 -12.78 -21.29
C GLU A 290 1.42 -12.45 -22.76
N ALA A 291 1.04 -11.22 -23.09
CA ALA A 291 0.85 -10.78 -24.47
C ALA A 291 2.13 -10.95 -25.29
N GLU A 292 3.28 -10.53 -24.74
CA GLU A 292 4.60 -10.74 -25.34
C GLU A 292 4.95 -12.23 -25.41
N ARG A 293 4.83 -12.96 -24.30
CA ARG A 293 5.23 -14.38 -24.18
C ARG A 293 4.50 -15.29 -25.16
N PHE A 294 3.23 -15.02 -25.42
CA PHE A 294 2.37 -15.85 -26.27
C PHE A 294 2.08 -15.26 -27.65
N ASP A 295 2.63 -14.08 -27.97
CA ASP A 295 2.36 -13.36 -29.21
C ASP A 295 0.85 -13.19 -29.47
N VAL A 296 0.14 -12.63 -28.48
CA VAL A 296 -1.31 -12.41 -28.53
C VAL A 296 -1.65 -10.94 -28.34
N THR A 297 -2.63 -10.46 -29.10
CA THR A 297 -3.25 -9.15 -28.87
C THR A 297 -4.38 -9.29 -27.85
N LEU A 298 -4.28 -8.58 -26.74
CA LEU A 298 -5.33 -8.52 -25.72
C LEU A 298 -6.39 -7.45 -26.09
N PRO A 299 -7.63 -7.59 -25.60
CA PRO A 299 -8.66 -6.56 -25.75
C PRO A 299 -8.22 -5.19 -25.19
N ALA A 300 -8.81 -4.10 -25.70
CA ALA A 300 -8.37 -2.73 -25.40
C ALA A 300 -8.66 -2.31 -23.94
N GLU A 301 -9.63 -2.96 -23.30
CA GLU A 301 -10.01 -2.79 -21.90
C GLU A 301 -9.04 -3.46 -20.92
N VAL A 302 -8.12 -4.29 -21.41
CA VAL A 302 -7.15 -4.98 -20.53
C VAL A 302 -6.05 -4.00 -20.13
N GLU A 303 -5.91 -3.77 -18.83
CA GLU A 303 -4.80 -3.01 -18.29
C GLU A 303 -3.47 -3.71 -18.57
N MET A 304 -2.52 -2.99 -19.15
CA MET A 304 -1.20 -3.50 -19.55
C MET A 304 -0.06 -2.96 -18.68
N THR A 305 -0.37 -2.03 -17.79
CA THR A 305 0.58 -1.35 -16.92
C THR A 305 0.00 -1.31 -15.52
N THR A 306 0.86 -1.48 -14.52
CA THR A 306 0.51 -1.34 -13.10
C THR A 306 1.40 -0.25 -12.48
N GLN A 307 0.97 0.27 -11.34
CA GLN A 307 1.80 1.07 -10.47
C GLN A 307 1.83 0.41 -9.10
N GLU A 308 2.89 -0.36 -8.89
CA GLU A 308 3.10 -1.13 -7.67
C GLU A 308 3.35 -0.21 -6.46
N ARG A 309 3.09 -0.76 -5.29
CA ARG A 309 3.01 0.02 -4.05
C ARG A 309 3.25 -0.80 -2.80
N ALA A 310 3.51 -0.09 -1.72
CA ALA A 310 3.59 -0.65 -0.37
C ALA A 310 2.70 0.11 0.60
N TYR A 311 2.17 -0.58 1.62
CA TYR A 311 1.33 -0.04 2.68
C TYR A 311 1.85 -0.46 4.05
N THR A 312 2.23 0.48 4.91
CA THR A 312 2.72 0.15 6.26
C THR A 312 1.58 -0.14 7.22
N SER A 313 1.81 -0.96 8.25
CA SER A 313 0.90 -0.96 9.41
C SER A 313 0.72 0.47 9.96
N PRO A 314 -0.47 0.79 10.50
CA PRO A 314 -0.76 2.13 10.97
C PRO A 314 -0.04 2.47 12.28
N ILE A 315 0.23 3.75 12.49
CA ILE A 315 0.57 4.35 13.78
C ILE A 315 -0.65 5.12 14.29
N TRP A 316 -0.99 4.90 15.55
CA TRP A 316 -2.21 5.45 16.16
C TRP A 316 -1.90 6.63 17.07
N TYR A 317 -2.82 7.60 17.11
CA TYR A 317 -2.86 8.67 18.08
C TYR A 317 -4.18 8.60 18.87
N THR A 318 -4.06 8.69 20.19
CA THR A 318 -5.19 8.76 21.10
C THR A 318 -4.96 9.97 22.02
N PRO A 319 -5.92 10.91 22.11
CA PRO A 319 -5.85 12.06 23.02
C PRO A 319 -5.67 11.67 24.49
#